data_AF-A0A852HLJ8-F1
#
_entry.id   AF-A0A852HLJ8-F1
#
_cell.length_a   1.000
_cell.length_b   1.000
_cell.length_c   1.000
_cell.angle_alpha   90.00
_cell.angle_beta   90.00
_cell.angle_gamma   90.00
#
_symmetry.space_group_name_H-M   'P 1'
#
loop_
_entity.id
_entity.type
_entity.pdbx_description
1 polymer ?
#
loop_
_entity_poly.entity_id
_entity_poly.type
_entity_poly.pdbx_seq_one_letter_code
_entity_poly.pdbx_strand_id
1 'polypeptide(L)'
;EIGNAYAVLSNPEKRKQYDLTGSEEQTCNHPSNGRFNFHRGCEADITPEDLFNMFFGGAFPTGSVHSFSNGRAGYSHPNQHRQSGHEREEERGDGGFSMVIQLMPIIVLIFVSLLSQLMVSNPPYALYPRSSTGQTIKMQTENLGVIYYVNKDFRNEYKGVSLQKVEKSVEEDYVSNIRNNCWKERQQKTDLLYAAKVYRDDRLRKKAESMSMENCKELERLTSLYRGG
;
A
#
# COMPACT_ATOMS: atom_id res chain seq x y z
N GLU A 1 27.72 -25.99 7.86
CA GLU A 1 29.13 -26.36 7.63
C GLU A 1 29.75 -25.81 6.33
N ILE A 2 29.09 -25.88 5.16
CA ILE A 2 29.68 -25.39 3.88
C ILE A 2 29.89 -23.85 3.87
N GLY A 3 29.01 -23.08 4.51
CA GLY A 3 29.10 -21.61 4.53
C GLY A 3 30.32 -21.08 5.30
N ASN A 4 30.72 -21.77 6.37
CA ASN A 4 31.85 -21.34 7.20
C ASN A 4 33.19 -21.54 6.48
N ALA A 5 33.30 -22.64 5.72
CA ALA A 5 34.47 -22.91 4.87
C ALA A 5 34.65 -21.84 3.78
N TYR A 6 33.56 -21.40 3.13
CA TYR A 6 33.64 -20.34 2.13
C TYR A 6 34.03 -18.99 2.74
N ALA A 7 33.51 -18.63 3.91
CA ALA A 7 33.84 -17.37 4.58
C ALA A 7 35.33 -17.27 4.97
N VAL A 8 35.97 -18.40 5.29
CA VAL A 8 37.40 -18.46 5.61
C VAL A 8 38.27 -18.45 4.34
N LEU A 9 37.89 -19.23 3.32
CA LEU A 9 38.69 -19.38 2.08
C LEU A 9 38.53 -18.23 1.08
N SER A 10 37.42 -17.48 1.14
CA SER A 10 37.14 -16.34 0.26
C SER A 10 37.92 -15.08 0.63
N ASN A 11 38.41 -14.97 1.87
CA ASN A 11 39.22 -13.85 2.31
C ASN A 11 40.69 -14.28 2.46
N PRO A 12 41.64 -13.67 1.70
CA PRO A 12 43.04 -14.08 1.70
C PRO A 12 43.73 -13.89 3.07
N GLU A 13 43.29 -12.94 3.89
CA GLU A 13 43.83 -12.73 5.24
C GLU A 13 43.36 -13.82 6.20
N LYS A 14 42.07 -14.16 6.15
CA LYS A 14 41.49 -15.22 7.00
C LYS A 14 41.97 -16.61 6.60
N ARG A 15 42.15 -16.85 5.30
CA ARG A 15 42.78 -18.06 4.78
C ARG A 15 44.20 -18.21 5.30
N LYS A 16 45.01 -17.15 5.23
CA LYS A 16 46.39 -17.17 5.76
C LYS A 16 46.42 -17.43 7.26
N GLN A 17 45.45 -16.90 8.01
CA GLN A 17 45.32 -17.16 9.45
C GLN A 17 44.98 -18.64 9.72
N TYR A 18 44.00 -19.19 8.99
CA TYR A 18 43.63 -20.61 9.08
C TYR A 18 44.77 -21.55 8.69
N ASP A 19 45.54 -21.20 7.64
CA ASP A 19 46.70 -21.97 7.17
C ASP A 19 47.84 -21.98 8.21
N LEU A 20 47.89 -21.00 9.12
CA LEU A 20 48.93 -20.90 10.17
C LEU A 20 48.51 -21.52 11.51
N THR A 21 47.23 -21.45 11.89
CA THR A 21 46.76 -21.87 13.22
C THR A 21 45.87 -23.12 13.22
N GLY A 22 45.44 -23.61 12.05
CA GLY A 22 44.49 -24.72 11.94
C GLY A 22 43.09 -24.36 12.46
N SER A 23 42.21 -25.36 12.60
CA SER A 23 40.82 -25.20 13.06
C SER A 23 40.70 -24.99 14.57
N GLU A 24 41.60 -24.21 15.17
CA GLU A 24 41.41 -23.80 16.57
C GLU A 24 40.22 -22.83 16.62
N GLU A 25 39.08 -23.35 17.07
CA GLU A 25 37.93 -22.56 17.47
C GLU A 25 38.42 -21.46 18.42
N GLN A 26 38.23 -20.20 18.01
CA GLN A 26 38.48 -19.06 18.87
C GLN A 26 37.63 -19.24 20.13
N THR A 27 38.27 -19.63 21.22
CA THR A 27 37.68 -19.67 22.55
C THR A 27 37.40 -18.23 22.97
N CYS A 28 36.17 -17.79 22.69
CA CYS A 28 35.68 -16.48 23.10
C CYS A 28 35.43 -16.48 24.62
N ASN A 29 36.48 -16.21 25.41
CA ASN A 29 36.33 -15.83 26.82
C ASN A 29 35.53 -14.53 26.90
N HIS A 30 34.31 -14.57 27.43
CA HIS A 30 33.50 -13.36 27.67
C HIS A 30 33.49 -13.00 29.16
N PRO A 31 34.07 -11.84 29.56
CA PRO A 31 33.81 -11.27 30.86
C PRO A 31 32.39 -10.69 30.88
N SER A 32 31.63 -11.11 31.88
CA SER A 32 30.35 -10.54 32.29
C SER A 32 30.50 -9.03 32.57
N ASN A 33 29.94 -8.18 31.70
CA ASN A 33 29.32 -6.93 32.17
C ASN A 33 28.38 -6.33 31.12
N GLY A 34 27.18 -5.95 31.56
CA GLY A 34 26.10 -5.51 30.71
C GLY A 34 26.36 -4.18 29.99
N ARG A 35 25.88 -4.11 28.75
CA ARG A 35 25.07 -3.03 28.15
C ARG A 35 24.87 -3.36 26.67
N PHE A 36 23.70 -3.02 26.16
CA PHE A 36 23.25 -3.16 24.77
C PHE A 36 24.38 -3.04 23.74
N ASN A 37 24.62 -4.11 22.96
CA ASN A 37 25.47 -4.09 21.78
C ASN A 37 24.72 -4.69 20.60
N PHE A 38 24.21 -3.84 19.72
CA PHE A 38 23.78 -4.21 18.39
C PHE A 38 25.03 -4.27 17.49
N HIS A 39 25.30 -5.45 16.93
CA HIS A 39 26.32 -5.74 15.92
C HIS A 39 27.81 -5.60 16.27
N ARG A 40 28.46 -6.74 16.49
CA ARG A 40 29.64 -7.15 15.70
C ARG A 40 30.09 -8.57 16.07
N GLY A 41 30.16 -9.44 15.07
CA GLY A 41 31.04 -10.61 15.07
C GLY A 41 30.34 -11.94 15.35
N CYS A 42 30.24 -12.74 14.29
CA CYS A 42 29.86 -14.16 14.26
C CYS A 42 28.38 -14.47 14.53
N GLU A 43 27.74 -14.95 13.45
CA GLU A 43 26.47 -15.69 13.40
C GLU A 43 25.19 -14.90 13.72
N ALA A 44 24.44 -14.59 12.65
CA ALA A 44 23.10 -14.05 12.71
C ALA A 44 22.11 -15.18 13.01
N ASP A 45 22.03 -15.62 14.26
CA ASP A 45 20.87 -16.37 14.75
C ASP A 45 19.76 -15.37 15.13
N ILE A 46 19.15 -14.77 14.11
CA ILE A 46 17.83 -14.15 14.29
C ILE A 46 16.86 -15.32 14.43
N THR A 47 16.39 -15.57 15.64
CA THR A 47 15.39 -16.61 15.88
C THR A 47 14.07 -16.23 15.19
N PRO A 48 13.31 -17.19 14.63
CA PRO A 48 12.02 -16.90 14.01
C PRO A 48 11.03 -16.27 15.02
N GLU A 49 11.23 -16.52 16.32
CA GLU A 49 10.52 -15.86 17.42
C GLU A 49 10.86 -14.38 17.51
N ASP A 50 12.13 -13.98 17.34
CA ASP A 50 12.53 -12.57 17.30
C ASP A 50 12.02 -11.86 16.05
N LEU A 51 11.99 -12.55 14.90
CA LEU A 51 11.38 -12.03 13.67
C LEU A 51 9.87 -11.86 13.81
N PHE A 52 9.20 -12.84 14.43
CA PHE A 52 7.77 -12.78 14.73
C PHE A 52 7.47 -11.69 15.77
N ASN A 53 8.31 -11.50 16.78
CA ASN A 53 8.13 -10.46 17.78
C ASN A 53 8.41 -9.06 17.22
N MET A 54 9.36 -8.94 16.29
CA MET A 54 9.65 -7.69 15.57
C MET A 54 8.52 -7.28 14.61
N PHE A 55 7.80 -8.24 14.02
CA PHE A 55 6.69 -7.97 13.09
C PHE A 55 5.29 -8.01 13.73
N PHE A 56 5.08 -8.82 14.77
CA PHE A 56 3.75 -9.15 15.31
C PHE A 56 3.67 -9.08 16.84
N GLY A 57 4.78 -9.24 17.57
CA GLY A 57 4.81 -9.23 19.04
C GLY A 57 4.76 -7.84 19.70
N GLY A 58 4.96 -6.77 18.93
CA GLY A 58 4.74 -5.38 19.36
C GLY A 58 3.47 -4.73 18.78
N ALA A 59 2.69 -5.47 17.98
CA ALA A 59 1.72 -4.90 17.03
C ALA A 59 0.23 -5.22 17.32
N PHE A 60 -0.10 -5.93 18.40
CA PHE A 60 -1.49 -6.21 18.77
C PHE A 60 -1.78 -5.91 20.25
N PRO A 61 -2.72 -5.01 20.58
CA PRO A 61 -3.17 -4.81 21.94
C PRO A 61 -4.17 -5.92 22.27
N THR A 62 -3.69 -7.14 22.52
CA THR A 62 -4.53 -8.15 23.16
C THR A 62 -3.99 -8.36 24.56
N GLY A 63 -4.78 -7.94 25.54
CA GLY A 63 -4.42 -7.96 26.95
C GLY A 63 -3.90 -9.32 27.41
N SER A 64 -2.92 -9.25 28.32
CA SER A 64 -2.56 -10.28 29.30
C SER A 64 -2.76 -11.73 28.87
N VAL A 65 -1.80 -12.28 28.11
CA VAL A 65 -1.63 -13.73 28.09
C VAL A 65 -0.36 -14.03 28.88
N HIS A 66 -0.56 -14.36 30.15
CA HIS A 66 0.48 -14.99 30.96
C HIS A 66 0.87 -16.29 30.27
N SER A 67 2.12 -16.38 29.83
CA SER A 67 2.74 -17.65 29.46
C SER A 67 2.79 -18.52 30.72
N PHE A 68 1.89 -19.49 30.81
CA PHE A 68 1.94 -20.53 31.84
C PHE A 68 3.18 -21.41 31.63
N SER A 69 4.29 -21.02 32.26
CA SER A 69 5.43 -21.91 32.47
C SER A 69 5.13 -22.78 33.68
N ASN A 70 4.81 -24.04 33.40
CA ASN A 70 4.51 -25.07 34.38
C ASN A 70 5.84 -25.63 34.92
N GLY A 71 6.33 -25.10 36.04
CA GLY A 71 7.60 -25.51 36.66
C GLY A 71 7.46 -25.63 38.18
N ARG A 72 7.64 -26.84 38.68
CA ARG A 72 7.34 -27.31 40.04
C ARG A 72 8.54 -27.05 40.99
N ALA A 73 8.23 -26.79 42.26
CA ALA A 73 9.04 -26.93 43.48
C ALA A 73 9.73 -25.67 44.08
N GLY A 74 9.50 -25.47 45.40
CA GLY A 74 10.42 -24.72 46.27
C GLY A 74 9.77 -23.92 47.41
N TYR A 75 9.48 -24.56 48.55
CA TYR A 75 9.19 -23.89 49.82
C TYR A 75 10.46 -23.24 50.40
N SER A 76 10.44 -21.96 50.77
CA SER A 76 11.10 -21.47 52.01
C SER A 76 10.88 -19.98 52.31
N HIS A 77 10.93 -19.71 53.62
CA HIS A 77 10.55 -18.53 54.37
C HIS A 77 11.32 -17.22 54.06
N PRO A 78 10.74 -16.05 54.43
CA PRO A 78 11.37 -14.74 54.28
C PRO A 78 12.20 -14.32 55.51
N ASN A 79 13.09 -13.35 55.28
CA ASN A 79 13.94 -12.58 56.20
C ASN A 79 15.34 -13.16 56.45
N GLN A 80 16.40 -12.46 56.01
CA GLN A 80 17.05 -11.42 56.83
C GLN A 80 18.35 -10.90 56.18
N HIS A 81 18.33 -9.61 55.81
CA HIS A 81 19.37 -8.58 56.01
C HIS A 81 20.79 -8.67 55.36
N ARG A 82 21.28 -7.46 55.01
CA ARG A 82 22.63 -7.02 54.56
C ARG A 82 22.90 -7.18 53.06
N GLN A 83 23.37 -6.18 52.31
CA GLN A 83 24.27 -5.07 52.63
C GLN A 83 24.11 -3.94 51.58
N SER A 84 24.36 -2.73 52.05
CA SER A 84 24.66 -1.46 51.35
C SER A 84 25.15 -1.49 49.91
N GLY A 85 24.71 -0.50 49.11
CA GLY A 85 25.62 0.18 48.18
C GLY A 85 25.01 0.76 46.90
N HIS A 86 24.81 2.07 46.91
CA HIS A 86 24.79 3.01 45.77
C HIS A 86 23.67 2.96 44.72
N GLU A 87 22.82 3.99 44.80
CA GLU A 87 22.49 4.93 43.72
C GLU A 87 22.73 4.47 42.27
N ARG A 88 21.64 4.17 41.57
CA ARG A 88 21.37 4.76 40.27
C ARG A 88 19.96 5.32 40.27
N GLU A 89 19.89 6.65 40.36
CA GLU A 89 18.92 7.43 39.61
C GLU A 89 18.94 7.03 38.12
N GLU A 90 17.83 7.32 37.43
CA GLU A 90 17.59 7.19 35.98
C GLU A 90 17.39 5.74 35.50
N GLU A 91 16.25 5.30 34.96
CA GLU A 91 15.45 5.93 33.91
C GLU A 91 13.95 5.73 34.17
N ARG A 92 13.31 6.75 34.74
CA ARG A 92 11.86 6.94 34.65
C ARG A 92 11.56 7.79 33.43
N GLY A 93 12.05 7.37 32.27
CA GLY A 93 12.10 8.22 31.09
C GLY A 93 12.32 7.46 29.80
N ASP A 94 11.41 6.55 29.44
CA ASP A 94 11.21 6.26 28.01
C ASP A 94 9.84 5.69 27.61
N GLY A 95 8.77 6.09 28.32
CA GLY A 95 7.39 5.79 27.88
C GLY A 95 6.93 6.65 26.69
N GLY A 96 7.72 7.64 26.28
CA GLY A 96 7.42 8.55 25.17
C GLY A 96 7.88 8.01 23.82
N PHE A 97 9.11 7.51 23.70
CA PHE A 97 9.61 6.97 22.43
C PHE A 97 8.92 5.67 22.04
N SER A 98 8.58 4.79 23.00
CA SER A 98 7.82 3.56 22.70
C SER A 98 6.45 3.88 22.08
N MET A 99 5.75 4.91 22.57
CA MET A 99 4.48 5.36 22.01
C MET A 99 4.66 6.01 20.63
N VAL A 100 5.72 6.79 20.41
CA VAL A 100 6.04 7.39 19.10
C VAL A 100 6.39 6.32 18.06
N ILE A 101 7.17 5.31 18.42
CA ILE A 101 7.53 4.20 17.54
C ILE A 101 6.30 3.35 17.18
N GLN A 102 5.40 3.13 18.16
CA GLN A 102 4.15 2.40 17.92
C GLN A 102 3.17 3.18 17.00
N LEU A 103 3.17 4.52 17.07
CA LEU A 103 2.34 5.37 16.22
C LEU A 103 2.96 5.68 14.85
N MET A 104 4.29 5.50 14.70
CA MET A 104 5.03 5.72 13.45
C MET A 104 4.40 5.03 12.23
N PRO A 105 4.01 3.74 12.25
CA PRO A 105 3.36 3.11 11.09
C PRO A 105 2.02 3.77 10.74
N ILE A 106 1.22 4.18 11.72
CA ILE A 106 -0.06 4.88 11.49
C ILE A 106 0.21 6.26 10.89
N ILE A 107 1.18 6.98 11.45
CA ILE A 107 1.60 8.30 10.99
C ILE A 107 2.11 8.24 9.55
N VAL A 108 2.93 7.24 9.21
CA VAL A 108 3.41 7.01 7.83
C VAL A 108 2.25 6.70 6.89
N LEU A 109 1.29 5.86 7.27
CA LEU A 109 0.10 5.59 6.44
C LEU A 109 -0.74 6.83 6.21
N ILE A 110 -0.92 7.68 7.23
CA ILE A 110 -1.62 8.96 7.11
C ILE A 110 -0.85 9.89 6.17
N PHE A 111 0.46 10.04 6.35
CA PHE A 111 1.29 10.89 5.49
C PHE A 111 1.27 10.39 4.04
N VAL A 112 1.44 9.09 3.79
CA VAL A 112 1.35 8.50 2.45
C VAL A 112 -0.03 8.76 1.83
N SER A 113 -1.11 8.63 2.61
CA SER A 113 -2.47 8.91 2.14
C SER A 113 -2.65 10.39 1.77
N LEU A 114 -2.15 11.31 2.59
CA LEU A 114 -2.24 12.75 2.34
C LEU A 114 -1.36 13.20 1.17
N LEU A 115 -0.13 12.67 1.06
CA LEU A 115 0.76 12.93 -0.07
C LEU A 115 0.17 12.36 -1.36
N SER A 116 -0.52 11.23 -1.30
CA SER A 116 -1.22 10.65 -2.46
C SER A 116 -2.36 11.56 -2.94
N GLN A 117 -3.05 12.26 -2.05
CA GLN A 117 -4.07 13.25 -2.42
C GLN A 117 -3.46 14.47 -3.11
N LEU A 118 -2.25 14.90 -2.70
CA LEU A 118 -1.54 16.01 -3.34
C LEU A 118 -1.02 15.66 -4.75
N MET A 119 -0.81 14.36 -5.04
CA MET A 119 -0.46 13.88 -6.37
C MET A 119 -1.67 13.70 -7.31
N VAL A 120 -2.90 13.98 -6.86
CA VAL A 120 -4.07 14.03 -7.75
C VAL A 120 -3.99 15.31 -8.58
N SER A 121 -3.22 15.25 -9.65
CA SER A 121 -3.26 16.26 -10.71
C SER A 121 -4.67 16.27 -11.29
N ASN A 122 -5.34 17.42 -11.26
CA ASN A 122 -6.60 17.58 -11.98
C ASN A 122 -6.31 17.39 -13.47
N PRO A 123 -7.11 16.58 -14.19
CA PRO A 123 -6.91 16.41 -15.62
C PRO A 123 -6.99 17.77 -16.31
N PRO A 124 -6.17 18.03 -17.35
CA PRO A 124 -6.12 19.33 -18.02
C PRO A 124 -7.40 19.65 -18.83
N TYR A 125 -8.35 18.72 -18.87
CA TYR A 125 -9.63 18.81 -19.55
C TYR A 125 -10.78 18.23 -18.71
N ALA A 126 -12.01 18.50 -19.15
CA ALA A 126 -13.23 17.86 -18.66
C ALA A 126 -14.18 17.54 -19.82
N LEU A 127 -14.93 16.44 -19.74
CA LEU A 127 -15.98 16.09 -20.72
C LEU A 127 -17.24 16.97 -20.59
N TYR A 128 -17.41 17.63 -19.44
CA TYR A 128 -18.52 18.52 -19.15
C TYR A 128 -17.98 19.86 -18.64
N PRO A 129 -18.70 20.97 -18.87
CA PRO A 129 -18.24 22.29 -18.44
C PRO A 129 -18.15 22.34 -16.91
N ARG A 130 -17.00 22.78 -16.41
CA ARG A 130 -16.73 22.86 -14.96
C ARG A 130 -16.18 24.23 -14.58
N SER A 131 -17.05 25.08 -14.02
CA SER A 131 -16.67 26.43 -13.60
C SER A 131 -15.68 26.47 -12.44
N SER A 132 -15.70 25.48 -11.54
CA SER A 132 -14.81 25.44 -10.37
C SER A 132 -13.33 25.31 -10.72
N THR A 133 -13.00 24.66 -11.84
CA THR A 133 -11.63 24.44 -12.31
C THR A 133 -11.24 25.36 -13.47
N GLY A 134 -12.17 26.22 -13.93
CA GLY A 134 -11.97 27.11 -15.09
C GLY A 134 -12.15 26.44 -16.46
N GLN A 135 -12.63 25.19 -16.49
CA GLN A 135 -12.75 24.37 -17.70
C GLN A 135 -14.06 24.71 -18.42
N THR A 136 -14.06 25.85 -19.10
CA THR A 136 -15.25 26.42 -19.77
C THR A 136 -15.07 26.57 -21.28
N ILE A 137 -13.83 26.49 -21.78
CA ILE A 137 -13.53 26.70 -23.20
C ILE A 137 -13.77 25.40 -23.96
N LYS A 138 -14.71 25.43 -24.90
CA LYS A 138 -15.06 24.29 -25.73
C LYS A 138 -13.97 23.99 -26.77
N MET A 139 -13.55 22.74 -26.82
CA MET A 139 -12.68 22.16 -27.85
C MET A 139 -13.30 20.89 -28.42
N GLN A 140 -12.74 20.40 -29.52
CA GLN A 140 -13.19 19.21 -30.22
C GLN A 140 -11.97 18.41 -30.67
N THR A 141 -11.99 17.09 -30.46
CA THR A 141 -10.90 16.19 -30.90
C THR A 141 -10.92 15.98 -32.40
N GLU A 142 -9.77 15.71 -33.01
CA GLU A 142 -9.66 15.54 -34.47
C GLU A 142 -10.28 14.23 -34.99
N ASN A 143 -10.15 13.10 -34.27
CA ASN A 143 -10.56 11.79 -34.80
C ASN A 143 -12.05 11.51 -34.58
N LEU A 144 -12.50 11.48 -33.33
CA LEU A 144 -13.89 11.15 -32.97
C LEU A 144 -14.80 12.37 -32.88
N GLY A 145 -14.27 13.58 -32.98
CA GLY A 145 -15.05 14.81 -32.87
C GLY A 145 -15.66 15.01 -31.48
N VAL A 146 -15.03 14.46 -30.43
CA VAL A 146 -15.55 14.53 -29.06
C VAL A 146 -15.39 15.94 -28.52
N ILE A 147 -16.47 16.50 -27.98
CA ILE A 147 -16.43 17.80 -27.32
C ILE A 147 -15.86 17.65 -25.91
N TYR A 148 -14.88 18.50 -25.60
CA TYR A 148 -14.29 18.61 -24.27
C TYR A 148 -14.05 20.07 -23.89
N TYR A 149 -13.82 20.32 -22.61
CA TYR A 149 -13.70 21.65 -22.02
C TYR A 149 -12.34 21.81 -21.36
N VAL A 150 -11.69 22.94 -21.60
CA VAL A 150 -10.34 23.23 -21.13
C VAL A 150 -10.25 24.61 -20.49
N ASN A 151 -9.12 24.86 -19.83
CA ASN A 151 -8.76 26.16 -19.28
C ASN A 151 -8.19 27.09 -20.36
N LYS A 152 -8.17 28.40 -20.07
CA LYS A 152 -7.61 29.45 -20.94
C LYS A 152 -6.16 29.20 -21.37
N ASP A 153 -5.36 28.59 -20.50
CA ASP A 153 -3.92 28.39 -20.74
C ASP A 153 -3.61 27.10 -21.53
N PHE A 154 -4.63 26.24 -21.77
CA PHE A 154 -4.46 24.93 -22.39
C PHE A 154 -3.80 24.99 -23.77
N ARG A 155 -4.20 25.94 -24.62
CA ARG A 155 -3.62 26.10 -25.97
C ARG A 155 -2.16 26.55 -25.94
N ASN A 156 -1.72 27.16 -24.85
CA ASN A 156 -0.33 27.58 -24.68
C ASN A 156 0.54 26.42 -24.20
N GLU A 157 0.00 25.56 -23.33
CA GLU A 157 0.69 24.43 -22.71
C GLU A 157 0.73 23.17 -23.59
N TYR A 158 -0.34 22.87 -24.32
CA TYR A 158 -0.48 21.65 -25.13
C TYR A 158 -0.50 21.98 -26.62
N LYS A 159 0.52 21.50 -27.37
CA LYS A 159 0.70 21.73 -28.81
C LYS A 159 1.33 20.50 -29.50
N GLY A 160 0.98 20.28 -30.76
CA GLY A 160 1.54 19.19 -31.56
C GLY A 160 1.32 17.83 -30.88
N VAL A 161 2.41 17.09 -30.61
CA VAL A 161 2.35 15.74 -30.03
C VAL A 161 1.72 15.72 -28.63
N SER A 162 1.91 16.75 -27.80
CA SER A 162 1.30 16.77 -26.46
C SER A 162 -0.21 16.97 -26.55
N LEU A 163 -0.70 17.77 -27.50
CA LEU A 163 -2.13 17.92 -27.78
C LEU A 163 -2.74 16.61 -28.26
N GLN A 164 -2.11 15.91 -29.21
CA GLN A 164 -2.59 14.61 -29.70
C GLN A 164 -2.69 13.56 -28.58
N LYS A 165 -1.74 13.56 -27.63
CA LYS A 165 -1.82 12.67 -26.46
C LYS A 165 -3.02 13.01 -25.56
N VAL A 166 -3.29 14.29 -25.35
CA VAL A 166 -4.45 14.73 -24.57
C VAL A 166 -5.75 14.36 -25.29
N GLU A 167 -5.87 14.66 -26.59
CA GLU A 167 -7.06 14.31 -27.38
C GLU A 167 -7.32 12.81 -27.42
N LYS A 168 -6.26 11.99 -27.57
CA LYS A 168 -6.39 10.54 -27.45
C LYS A 168 -6.93 10.12 -26.07
N SER A 169 -6.42 10.72 -24.99
CA SER A 169 -6.92 10.45 -23.63
C SER A 169 -8.38 10.88 -23.47
N VAL A 170 -8.78 12.04 -24.03
CA VAL A 170 -10.17 12.51 -24.05
C VAL A 170 -11.09 11.49 -24.74
N GLU A 171 -10.65 10.97 -25.89
CA GLU A 171 -11.39 9.97 -26.67
C GLU A 171 -11.54 8.64 -25.92
N GLU A 172 -10.46 8.14 -25.32
CA GLU A 172 -10.48 6.92 -24.51
C GLU A 172 -11.43 7.05 -23.30
N ASP A 173 -11.35 8.18 -22.58
CA ASP A 173 -12.21 8.47 -21.43
C ASP A 173 -13.67 8.62 -21.84
N TYR A 174 -13.95 9.26 -22.99
CA TYR A 174 -15.29 9.37 -23.54
C TYR A 174 -15.88 7.99 -23.86
N VAL A 175 -15.15 7.14 -24.59
CA VAL A 175 -15.60 5.77 -24.90
C VAL A 175 -15.83 4.96 -23.62
N SER A 176 -14.93 5.07 -22.64
CA SER A 176 -15.07 4.41 -21.34
C SER A 176 -16.33 4.86 -20.60
N ASN A 177 -16.60 6.17 -20.57
CA ASN A 177 -17.81 6.74 -19.98
C ASN A 177 -19.08 6.23 -20.68
N ILE A 178 -19.12 6.26 -22.01
CA ILE A 178 -20.24 5.74 -22.81
C ILE A 178 -20.46 4.25 -22.55
N ARG A 179 -19.39 3.45 -22.47
CA ARG A 179 -19.47 2.01 -22.13
C ARG A 179 -20.09 1.79 -20.75
N ASN A 180 -19.63 2.54 -19.75
CA ASN A 180 -20.14 2.44 -18.39
C ASN A 180 -21.61 2.85 -18.29
N ASN A 181 -22.02 3.91 -18.99
CA ASN A 181 -23.41 4.34 -19.02
C ASN A 181 -24.30 3.36 -19.76
N CYS A 182 -23.84 2.79 -20.89
CA CYS A 182 -24.53 1.71 -21.56
C CYS A 182 -24.73 0.49 -20.65
N TRP A 183 -23.71 0.11 -19.87
CA TRP A 183 -23.84 -0.97 -18.90
C TRP A 183 -24.94 -0.67 -17.87
N LYS A 184 -24.98 0.56 -17.34
CA LYS A 184 -26.04 1.01 -16.41
C LYS A 184 -27.43 0.99 -17.05
N GLU A 185 -27.58 1.47 -18.28
CA GLU A 185 -28.85 1.43 -19.03
C GLU A 185 -29.35 -0.01 -19.22
N ARG A 186 -28.45 -0.91 -19.64
CA ARG A 186 -28.76 -2.32 -19.83
C ARG A 186 -29.13 -3.00 -18.52
N GLN A 187 -28.44 -2.67 -17.43
CA GLN A 187 -28.76 -3.19 -16.11
C GLN A 187 -30.16 -2.73 -15.67
N GLN A 188 -30.45 -1.43 -15.75
CA GLN A 188 -31.78 -0.90 -15.43
C GLN A 188 -32.90 -1.55 -16.24
N LYS A 189 -32.69 -1.76 -17.55
CA LYS A 189 -33.64 -2.47 -18.40
C LYS A 189 -33.84 -3.92 -17.94
N THR A 190 -32.76 -4.61 -17.59
CA THR A 190 -32.80 -6.00 -17.12
C THR A 190 -33.52 -6.09 -15.77
N ASP A 191 -33.27 -5.16 -14.86
CA ASP A 191 -33.92 -5.09 -13.54
C ASP A 191 -35.42 -4.86 -13.68
N LEU A 192 -35.84 -3.96 -14.58
CA LEU A 192 -37.26 -3.73 -14.88
C LEU A 192 -37.92 -4.98 -15.48
N LEU A 193 -37.24 -5.68 -16.40
CA LEU A 193 -37.74 -6.94 -16.97
C LEU A 193 -37.85 -8.04 -15.92
N TYR A 194 -36.89 -8.13 -15.01
CA TYR A 194 -36.91 -9.07 -13.89
C TYR A 194 -38.08 -8.77 -12.95
N ALA A 195 -38.24 -7.52 -12.52
CA ALA A 195 -39.35 -7.09 -11.70
C ALA A 195 -40.71 -7.36 -12.38
N ALA A 196 -40.83 -7.08 -13.69
CA ALA A 196 -42.03 -7.38 -14.47
C ALA A 196 -42.38 -8.88 -14.43
N LYS A 197 -41.38 -9.77 -14.50
CA LYS A 197 -41.59 -11.23 -14.42
C LYS A 197 -42.00 -11.68 -13.02
N VAL A 198 -41.34 -11.16 -11.98
CA VAL A 198 -41.60 -11.53 -10.58
C VAL A 198 -43.00 -11.08 -10.16
N TYR A 199 -43.36 -9.83 -10.44
CA TYR A 199 -44.66 -9.26 -10.03
C TYR A 199 -45.78 -9.49 -11.05
N ARG A 200 -45.47 -10.07 -12.23
CA ARG A 200 -46.40 -10.23 -13.36
C ARG A 200 -47.06 -8.91 -13.78
N ASP A 201 -46.29 -7.81 -13.73
CA ASP A 201 -46.76 -6.48 -14.09
C ASP A 201 -46.32 -6.08 -15.52
N ASP A 202 -47.29 -5.99 -16.42
CA ASP A 202 -47.06 -5.60 -17.82
C ASP A 202 -46.64 -4.14 -17.98
N ARG A 203 -46.93 -3.27 -17.00
CA ARG A 203 -46.50 -1.86 -17.04
C ARG A 203 -44.98 -1.75 -16.95
N LEU A 204 -44.37 -2.55 -16.07
CA LEU A 204 -42.91 -2.62 -15.92
C LEU A 204 -42.24 -3.15 -17.19
N ARG A 205 -42.86 -4.13 -17.85
CA ARG A 205 -42.38 -4.67 -19.12
C ARG A 205 -42.42 -3.62 -20.24
N LYS A 206 -43.55 -2.93 -20.41
CA LYS A 206 -43.67 -1.83 -21.37
C LYS A 206 -42.66 -0.73 -21.10
N LYS A 207 -42.44 -0.38 -19.82
CA LYS A 207 -41.42 0.61 -19.42
C LYS A 207 -40.01 0.19 -19.81
N ALA A 208 -39.66 -1.08 -19.62
CA ALA A 208 -38.35 -1.62 -20.00
C ALA A 208 -38.15 -1.63 -21.53
N GLU A 209 -39.22 -1.92 -22.29
CA GLU A 209 -39.21 -1.88 -23.75
C GLU A 209 -39.09 -0.46 -24.30
N SER A 210 -39.75 0.52 -23.67
CA SER A 210 -39.69 1.93 -24.05
C SER A 210 -38.44 2.67 -23.57
N MET A 211 -37.59 2.04 -22.76
CA MET A 211 -36.37 2.66 -22.25
C MET A 211 -35.41 2.94 -23.42
N SER A 212 -35.10 4.22 -23.66
CA SER A 212 -34.09 4.60 -24.65
C SER A 212 -32.71 4.18 -24.13
N MET A 213 -31.98 3.42 -24.95
CA MET A 213 -30.61 2.97 -24.67
C MET A 213 -29.63 3.78 -25.52
N GLU A 214 -29.61 5.09 -25.30
CA GLU A 214 -28.89 6.05 -26.14
C GLU A 214 -27.38 5.86 -26.05
N ASN A 215 -26.85 5.65 -24.84
CA ASN A 215 -25.43 5.40 -24.65
C ASN A 215 -25.01 4.07 -25.29
N CYS A 216 -25.88 3.05 -25.28
CA CYS A 216 -25.58 1.80 -25.98
C CYS A 216 -25.58 1.94 -27.51
N LYS A 217 -26.49 2.72 -28.08
CA LYS A 217 -26.49 3.02 -29.53
C LYS A 217 -25.22 3.78 -29.92
N GLU A 218 -24.80 4.74 -29.09
CA GLU A 218 -23.56 5.47 -29.32
C GLU A 218 -22.34 4.57 -29.19
N LEU A 219 -22.31 3.65 -28.22
CA LEU A 219 -21.24 2.66 -28.09
C LEU A 219 -21.13 1.76 -29.32
N GLU A 220 -22.26 1.34 -29.88
CA GLU A 220 -22.31 0.54 -31.11
C GLU A 220 -21.75 1.33 -32.30
N ARG A 221 -22.14 2.60 -32.45
CA ARG A 221 -21.58 3.52 -33.45
C ARG A 221 -20.07 3.64 -33.31
N LEU A 222 -19.56 3.88 -32.10
CA LEU A 222 -18.12 3.98 -31.83
C LEU A 222 -17.40 2.68 -32.15
N THR A 223 -17.96 1.53 -31.75
CA THR A 223 -17.37 0.21 -32.03
C THR A 223 -17.30 -0.08 -33.53
N SER A 224 -18.31 0.36 -34.31
CA SER A 224 -18.32 0.20 -35.77
C SER A 224 -17.22 1.01 -36.45
N LEU A 225 -16.93 2.22 -35.97
CA LEU A 225 -15.85 3.06 -36.48
C LEU A 225 -14.48 2.42 -36.24
N TYR A 226 -14.25 1.83 -35.06
CA TYR A 226 -12.98 1.17 -34.74
C TYR A 226 -12.78 -0.16 -35.46
N ARG A 227 -13.84 -0.86 -35.87
CA ARG A 227 -13.75 -2.13 -36.63
C ARG A 227 -13.60 -1.93 -38.14
N GLY A 228 -13.99 -0.77 -38.66
CA GLY A 228 -13.98 -0.46 -40.10
C GLY A 228 -12.77 0.35 -40.58
N GLY A 229 -11.79 0.60 -39.69
CA GLY A 229 -10.53 1.29 -39.99
C GLY A 229 -9.34 0.35 -40.09
#